data_AF-A0AAE0S460-F1
#
_entry.id   AF-A0AAE0S460-F1
#
_cell.length_a   1.000
_cell.length_b   1.000
_cell.length_c   1.000
_cell.angle_alpha   90.00
_cell.angle_beta   90.00
_cell.angle_gamma   90.00
#
_symmetry.space_group_name_H-M   'P 1'
#
loop_
_entity.id
_entity.type
_entity.pdbx_description
1 polymer ?
#
loop_
_entity_poly.entity_id
_entity_poly.type
_entity_poly.pdbx_seq_one_letter_code
_entity_poly.pdbx_strand_id
1 'polypeptide(L)'
;MKTDDDGTFQLEWPKSDYCIFKYKICPKGFQEGFVRQDDEDTMNQNSLGGYLPDGVYDTNTEIRYCCRSDGNAFDPIVLPIDGPFYLFRYKQGCQRVRDMDVTEEYLLFDDDDKPPPSTADIGPVHPGMIFENPPRYPGGGTSSRIFYCYYHHLGSIVSSIIG
;
A
#
# COMPACT_ATOMS: atom_id res chain seq x y z
N MET A 1 -0.32 7.20 -12.12
CA MET A 1 -1.28 6.32 -11.41
C MET A 1 -2.69 6.76 -11.79
N LYS A 2 -3.61 5.81 -12.03
CA LYS A 2 -5.01 6.13 -12.33
C LYS A 2 -5.64 6.83 -11.12
N THR A 3 -6.41 7.88 -11.37
CA THR A 3 -7.22 8.60 -10.38
C THR A 3 -8.67 8.68 -10.87
N ASP A 4 -9.60 8.88 -9.94
CA ASP A 4 -11.04 8.96 -10.23
C ASP A 4 -11.51 10.36 -10.69
N ASP A 5 -10.62 11.30 -11.04
CA ASP A 5 -11.00 12.74 -11.07
C ASP A 5 -10.56 13.53 -12.33
N ASP A 6 -10.41 12.91 -13.52
CA ASP A 6 -9.94 13.63 -14.73
C ASP A 6 -10.96 13.80 -15.88
N GLY A 7 -12.27 13.88 -15.58
CA GLY A 7 -13.29 14.47 -16.48
C GLY A 7 -13.43 13.92 -17.93
N THR A 8 -12.68 12.89 -18.30
CA THR A 8 -12.57 12.34 -19.65
C THR A 8 -12.63 10.82 -19.53
N PHE A 9 -13.58 10.20 -20.24
CA PHE A 9 -13.88 8.75 -20.27
C PHE A 9 -13.27 7.92 -19.12
N GLN A 10 -13.92 7.96 -17.96
CA GLN A 10 -13.52 7.12 -16.83
C GLN A 10 -13.71 5.65 -17.16
N LEU A 11 -12.64 4.97 -17.55
CA LEU A 11 -12.61 3.52 -17.48
C LEU A 11 -12.81 3.15 -16.00
N GLU A 12 -13.89 2.45 -15.66
CA GLU A 12 -14.08 1.94 -14.30
C GLU A 12 -12.85 1.13 -13.87
N TRP A 13 -12.48 1.21 -12.60
CA TRP A 13 -11.42 0.36 -12.08
C TRP A 13 -11.77 -1.12 -12.32
N PRO A 14 -10.85 -1.91 -12.87
CA PRO A 14 -11.13 -3.30 -13.21
C PRO A 14 -11.33 -4.14 -11.94
N LYS A 15 -12.32 -5.04 -12.00
CA LYS A 15 -12.58 -6.06 -10.96
C LYS A 15 -11.37 -6.94 -10.79
N SER A 16 -10.86 -7.06 -9.57
CA SER A 16 -9.80 -8.00 -9.23
C SER A 16 -9.49 -8.02 -7.73
N ASP A 17 -8.23 -8.25 -7.35
CA ASP A 17 -7.75 -8.37 -5.98
C ASP A 17 -6.52 -7.46 -5.73
N TYR A 18 -6.76 -6.24 -5.24
CA TYR A 18 -5.71 -5.26 -4.93
C TYR A 18 -6.26 -4.12 -4.08
N CYS A 19 -5.36 -3.37 -3.43
CA CYS A 19 -5.68 -2.14 -2.74
C CYS A 19 -4.98 -0.93 -3.39
N ILE A 20 -5.55 0.24 -3.20
CA ILE A 20 -4.97 1.55 -3.51
C ILE A 20 -5.09 2.44 -2.28
N PHE A 21 -4.29 3.49 -2.23
CA PHE A 21 -4.51 4.56 -1.26
C PHE A 21 -5.91 5.16 -1.43
N LYS A 22 -6.57 5.42 -0.30
CA LYS A 22 -7.83 6.17 -0.32
C LYS A 22 -7.54 7.64 -0.54
N TYR A 23 -8.34 8.27 -1.38
CA TYR A 23 -8.39 9.72 -1.51
C TYR A 23 -9.85 10.14 -1.72
N LYS A 24 -10.42 10.88 -0.76
CA LYS A 24 -11.84 11.24 -0.69
C LYS A 24 -12.81 10.05 -0.63
N ILE A 25 -13.30 9.53 -1.76
CA ILE A 25 -14.31 8.46 -1.80
C ILE A 25 -13.69 7.28 -2.52
N CYS A 26 -13.88 6.07 -1.99
CA CYS A 26 -13.38 4.87 -2.66
C CYS A 26 -14.09 4.66 -4.02
N PRO A 27 -13.34 4.25 -5.07
CA PRO A 27 -13.96 3.93 -6.34
C PRO A 27 -15.01 2.84 -6.18
N LYS A 28 -15.99 2.83 -7.09
CA LYS A 28 -17.06 1.83 -7.10
C LYS A 28 -16.49 0.40 -7.09
N GLY A 29 -16.98 -0.42 -6.16
CA GLY A 29 -16.57 -1.81 -5.97
C GLY A 29 -15.42 -2.01 -4.98
N PHE A 30 -14.80 -0.93 -4.50
CA PHE A 30 -13.84 -1.00 -3.40
C PHE A 30 -14.52 -0.84 -2.05
N GLN A 31 -13.94 -1.48 -1.03
CA GLN A 31 -14.27 -1.35 0.37
C GLN A 31 -13.19 -0.51 1.06
N GLU A 32 -13.62 0.35 1.97
CA GLU A 32 -12.71 1.16 2.78
C GLU A 32 -12.03 0.31 3.85
N GLY A 33 -10.76 0.60 4.08
CA GLY A 33 -9.89 -0.08 5.02
C GLY A 33 -8.82 0.85 5.58
N PHE A 34 -8.11 0.41 6.60
CA PHE A 34 -7.04 1.20 7.21
C PHE A 34 -5.92 0.35 7.80
N VAL A 35 -4.76 0.98 7.91
CA VAL A 35 -3.61 0.54 8.70
C VAL A 35 -3.26 1.70 9.61
N ARG A 36 -3.14 1.46 10.92
CA ARG A 36 -2.65 2.42 11.89
C ARG A 36 -1.30 1.94 12.42
N GLN A 37 -0.24 2.63 12.03
CA GLN A 37 1.08 2.48 12.61
C GLN A 37 1.11 3.23 13.94
N ASP A 38 1.73 2.61 14.93
CA ASP A 38 1.97 3.24 16.21
C ASP A 38 3.39 3.82 16.22
N ASP A 39 3.51 5.03 15.68
CA ASP A 39 4.79 5.68 15.45
C ASP A 39 5.54 5.89 16.78
N GLU A 40 6.87 5.91 16.73
CA GLU A 40 7.69 5.97 17.94
C GLU A 40 7.43 7.23 18.79
N ASP A 41 6.98 7.04 20.04
CA ASP A 41 6.58 8.11 20.95
C ASP A 41 7.74 9.02 21.43
N THR A 42 8.99 8.69 21.13
CA THR A 42 10.19 9.45 21.53
C THR A 42 11.08 9.75 20.34
N MET A 43 11.54 11.00 20.21
CA MET A 43 12.33 11.47 19.06
C MET A 43 11.64 11.28 17.71
N ASN A 44 10.30 11.33 17.67
CA ASN A 44 9.58 11.32 16.40
C ASN A 44 10.05 12.47 15.51
N GLN A 45 10.43 12.13 14.29
CA GLN A 45 10.71 13.09 13.22
C GLN A 45 9.54 13.12 12.24
N ASN A 46 8.32 12.93 12.76
CA ASN A 46 7.10 12.95 11.96
C ASN A 46 6.99 14.31 11.27
N SER A 47 6.93 14.26 9.94
CA SER A 47 6.73 15.42 9.10
C SER A 47 5.73 15.06 8.01
N LEU A 48 4.88 16.03 7.67
CA LEU A 48 3.83 15.87 6.67
C LEU A 48 4.08 16.85 5.53
N GLY A 49 3.92 16.41 4.30
CA GLY A 49 4.10 17.25 3.12
C GLY A 49 3.55 16.60 1.85
N GLY A 50 3.27 17.42 0.85
CA GLY A 50 2.77 16.96 -0.46
C GLY A 50 1.30 16.54 -0.44
N TYR A 51 0.95 15.66 -1.39
CA TYR A 51 -0.38 15.05 -1.47
C TYR A 51 -0.36 13.74 -0.68
N LEU A 52 -1.15 13.70 0.38
CA LEU A 52 -1.25 12.56 1.27
C LEU A 52 -2.52 11.75 0.96
N PRO A 53 -2.47 10.42 1.17
CA PRO A 53 -3.70 9.64 1.22
C PRO A 53 -4.58 10.10 2.38
N ASP A 54 -5.85 9.74 2.34
CA ASP A 54 -6.74 9.95 3.47
C ASP A 54 -6.22 9.17 4.69
N GLY A 55 -6.24 9.79 5.85
CA GLY A 55 -5.65 9.21 7.06
C GLY A 55 -5.81 10.11 8.28
N VAL A 56 -5.25 9.64 9.40
CA VAL A 56 -5.06 10.42 10.62
C VAL A 56 -3.56 10.46 10.88
N TYR A 57 -3.00 11.66 10.91
CA TYR A 57 -1.57 11.90 11.06
C TYR A 57 -1.34 12.68 12.34
N ASP A 58 -1.50 12.00 13.47
CA ASP A 58 -1.34 12.57 14.81
C ASP A 58 0.02 12.17 15.39
N THR A 59 0.08 11.79 16.67
CA THR A 59 1.28 11.16 17.23
C THR A 59 1.59 9.83 16.55
N ASN A 60 0.58 9.20 15.96
CA ASN A 60 0.63 7.93 15.26
C ASN A 60 0.12 8.17 13.83
N THR A 61 0.27 7.16 12.96
CA THR A 61 -0.10 7.31 11.54
C THR A 61 -1.13 6.26 11.12
N GLU A 62 -2.39 6.68 10.93
CA GLU A 62 -3.41 5.91 10.23
C GLU A 62 -3.43 6.28 8.74
N ILE A 63 -3.22 5.30 7.87
CA ILE A 63 -3.39 5.44 6.43
C ILE A 63 -4.60 4.62 5.99
N ARG A 64 -5.46 5.23 5.18
CA ARG A 64 -6.65 4.57 4.64
C ARG A 64 -6.45 4.08 3.22
N TYR A 65 -7.12 2.98 2.94
CA TYR A 65 -7.04 2.26 1.69
C TYR A 65 -8.43 1.99 1.13
N CYS A 66 -8.48 1.85 -0.18
CA CYS A 66 -9.61 1.27 -0.88
C CYS A 66 -9.15 -0.08 -1.43
N CYS A 67 -9.78 -1.17 -1.00
CA CYS A 67 -9.45 -2.52 -1.44
C CYS A 67 -10.62 -3.19 -2.15
N ARG A 68 -10.34 -3.99 -3.17
CA ARG A 68 -11.34 -4.86 -3.80
C ARG A 68 -10.80 -6.28 -3.90
N SER A 69 -11.71 -7.25 -3.85
CA SER A 69 -11.42 -8.68 -4.01
C SER A 69 -12.56 -9.37 -4.75
N ASP A 70 -13.03 -8.75 -5.83
CA ASP A 70 -14.18 -9.17 -6.65
C ASP A 70 -13.74 -9.78 -8.00
N GLY A 71 -12.50 -10.30 -8.04
CA GLY A 71 -11.92 -11.05 -9.16
C GLY A 71 -10.67 -11.82 -8.74
N ASN A 72 -9.86 -12.24 -9.73
CA ASN A 72 -8.71 -13.10 -9.53
C ASN A 72 -7.40 -12.35 -9.88
N ALA A 73 -6.45 -12.30 -8.94
CA ALA A 73 -5.16 -11.63 -9.14
C ALA A 73 -4.36 -12.18 -10.35
N PHE A 74 -4.59 -13.43 -10.75
CA PHE A 74 -3.89 -14.08 -11.86
C PHE A 74 -4.47 -13.76 -13.24
N ASP A 75 -5.66 -13.15 -13.30
CA ASP A 75 -6.26 -12.66 -14.53
C ASP A 75 -5.77 -11.23 -14.83
N PRO A 76 -5.07 -10.98 -15.96
CA PRO A 76 -4.50 -9.67 -16.23
C PRO A 76 -5.56 -8.57 -16.40
N ILE A 77 -5.41 -7.47 -15.65
CA ILE A 77 -6.24 -6.27 -15.79
C ILE A 77 -5.57 -5.23 -16.69
N VAL A 78 -6.37 -4.31 -17.25
CA VAL A 78 -5.86 -3.16 -18.01
C VAL A 78 -5.89 -1.92 -17.13
N LEU A 79 -4.73 -1.28 -16.98
CA LEU A 79 -4.54 0.00 -16.30
C LEU A 79 -3.74 0.95 -17.21
N PRO A 80 -3.69 2.26 -16.92
CA PRO A 80 -2.75 3.15 -17.60
C PRO A 80 -1.31 2.71 -17.33
N ILE A 81 -0.55 2.48 -18.40
CA ILE A 81 0.82 1.96 -18.36
C ILE A 81 1.85 2.96 -18.89
N ASP A 82 1.52 4.25 -19.03
CA ASP A 82 2.46 5.26 -19.57
C ASP A 82 3.73 5.44 -18.72
N GLY A 83 3.72 4.97 -17.48
CA GLY A 83 4.87 4.92 -16.59
C GLY A 83 4.69 3.85 -15.50
N PRO A 84 5.73 3.61 -14.69
CA PRO A 84 5.64 2.67 -13.59
C PRO A 84 4.62 3.14 -12.55
N PHE A 85 4.04 2.18 -11.84
CA PHE A 85 3.09 2.44 -10.76
C PHE A 85 3.13 1.29 -9.76
N TYR A 86 2.40 1.44 -8.66
CA TYR A 86 2.23 0.37 -7.69
C TYR A 86 0.75 0.15 -7.38
N LEU A 87 0.45 -1.08 -6.99
CA LEU A 87 -0.78 -1.45 -6.29
C LEU A 87 -0.38 -2.14 -5.00
N PHE A 88 -1.17 -2.00 -3.95
CA PHE A 88 -0.94 -2.76 -2.73
C PHE A 88 -1.44 -4.19 -2.90
N ARG A 89 -0.62 -5.16 -2.47
CA ARG A 89 -1.05 -6.56 -2.41
C ARG A 89 -2.28 -6.67 -1.52
N TYR A 90 -3.18 -7.58 -1.84
CA TYR A 90 -4.31 -7.88 -0.95
C TYR A 90 -4.34 -9.36 -0.55
N LYS A 91 -5.27 -10.17 -1.06
CA LYS A 91 -5.49 -11.55 -0.62
C LYS A 91 -4.76 -12.58 -1.47
N GLN A 92 -4.69 -12.37 -2.78
CA GLN A 92 -4.23 -13.38 -3.75
C GLN A 92 -2.79 -13.15 -4.24
N GLY A 93 -2.05 -12.24 -3.62
CA GLY A 93 -0.71 -11.83 -4.06
C GLY A 93 -0.76 -10.61 -4.97
N CYS A 94 0.22 -10.48 -5.86
CA CYS A 94 0.26 -9.38 -6.83
C CYS A 94 -0.73 -9.57 -7.98
N GLN A 95 -1.55 -8.56 -8.21
CA GLN A 95 -2.41 -8.44 -9.37
C GLN A 95 -1.59 -8.49 -10.66
N ARG A 96 -1.94 -9.29 -11.66
CA ARG A 96 -1.33 -9.19 -12.99
C ARG A 96 -1.89 -7.99 -13.75
N VAL A 97 -1.03 -7.21 -14.37
CA VAL A 97 -1.43 -6.11 -15.26
C VAL A 97 -0.94 -6.46 -16.66
N ARG A 98 -1.81 -6.28 -17.66
CA ARG A 98 -1.46 -6.56 -19.05
C ARG A 98 -0.29 -5.68 -19.48
N ASP A 99 0.67 -6.28 -20.17
CA ASP A 99 1.84 -5.60 -20.76
C ASP A 99 2.81 -4.99 -19.72
N MET A 100 2.75 -5.41 -18.45
CA MET A 100 3.65 -4.97 -17.38
C MET A 100 4.25 -6.15 -16.63
N ASP A 101 5.53 -6.03 -16.25
CA ASP A 101 6.14 -6.89 -15.25
C ASP A 101 5.76 -6.43 -13.84
N VAL A 102 5.86 -7.32 -12.87
CA VAL A 102 5.56 -7.03 -11.47
C VAL A 102 6.64 -7.59 -10.54
N THR A 103 7.07 -6.76 -9.60
CA THR A 103 7.93 -7.16 -8.49
C THR A 103 7.20 -6.89 -7.18
N GLU A 104 7.11 -7.89 -6.30
CA GLU A 104 6.58 -7.69 -4.95
C GLU A 104 7.66 -7.09 -4.07
N GLU A 105 7.33 -6.00 -3.39
CA GLU A 105 8.17 -5.25 -2.48
C GLU A 105 7.42 -5.03 -1.17
N TYR A 106 8.11 -4.52 -0.15
CA TYR A 106 7.48 -4.18 1.11
C TYR A 106 8.02 -2.87 1.69
N LEU A 107 7.15 -2.15 2.39
CA LEU A 107 7.52 -1.08 3.30
C LEU A 107 7.67 -1.68 4.69
N LEU A 108 8.83 -1.49 5.32
CA LEU A 108 9.07 -1.86 6.71
C LEU A 108 8.80 -0.63 7.58
N PHE A 109 7.96 -0.81 8.59
CA PHE A 109 7.70 0.16 9.64
C PHE A 109 8.23 -0.40 10.95
N ASP A 110 9.00 0.42 11.64
CA ASP A 110 9.39 0.18 13.03
C ASP A 110 8.26 0.75 13.89
N ASP A 111 7.61 -0.12 14.66
CA ASP A 111 6.50 0.22 15.56
C ASP A 111 7.05 0.35 17.00
N ASP A 112 6.34 1.05 17.90
CA ASP A 112 6.87 1.46 19.22
C ASP A 112 7.63 0.37 20.00
N ASP A 113 8.81 0.76 20.50
CA ASP A 113 9.72 -0.01 21.34
C ASP A 113 9.30 -0.06 22.82
N LYS A 114 8.30 0.74 23.24
CA LYS A 114 7.94 0.87 24.66
C LYS A 114 6.98 -0.20 25.16
N PRO A 115 7.20 -0.72 26.39
CA PRO A 115 6.28 -1.65 27.02
C PRO A 115 5.02 -0.96 27.62
N PRO A 116 3.83 -1.60 27.53
CA PRO A 116 3.58 -2.80 26.73
C PRO A 116 3.69 -2.45 25.24
N PRO A 117 4.31 -3.32 24.40
CA PRO A 117 4.54 -3.01 23.00
C PRO A 117 3.24 -2.54 22.39
N SER A 118 3.22 -1.29 21.94
CA SER A 118 2.08 -0.77 21.25
C SER A 118 2.14 -1.34 19.84
N THR A 119 1.05 -1.98 19.42
CA THR A 119 1.02 -2.72 18.16
C THR A 119 0.27 -1.91 17.14
N ALA A 120 0.80 -1.84 15.93
CA ALA A 120 0.04 -1.38 14.78
C ALA A 120 -1.34 -2.08 14.72
N ASP A 121 -2.39 -1.28 14.47
CA ASP A 121 -3.78 -1.72 14.39
C ASP A 121 -4.23 -1.77 12.93
N ILE A 122 -5.07 -2.74 12.58
CA ILE A 122 -5.56 -2.94 11.22
C ILE A 122 -7.07 -3.07 11.19
N GLY A 123 -7.69 -2.38 10.24
CA GLY A 123 -9.09 -2.57 9.94
C GLY A 123 -9.37 -3.96 9.35
N PRO A 124 -10.64 -4.40 9.27
CA PRO A 124 -11.02 -5.67 8.64
C PRO A 124 -10.69 -5.74 7.14
N VAL A 125 -10.38 -4.59 6.53
CA VAL A 125 -9.92 -4.44 5.15
C VAL A 125 -8.60 -3.69 5.22
N HIS A 126 -7.53 -4.30 4.72
CA HIS A 126 -6.20 -3.72 4.70
C HIS A 126 -5.35 -4.39 3.61
N PRO A 127 -4.31 -3.73 3.07
CA PRO A 127 -3.28 -4.37 2.27
C PRO A 127 -2.68 -5.61 2.94
N GLY A 128 -2.10 -6.51 2.14
CA GLY A 128 -1.31 -7.61 2.65
C GLY A 128 -0.23 -7.09 3.60
N MET A 129 -0.31 -7.54 4.85
CA MET A 129 0.57 -7.10 5.94
C MET A 129 1.03 -8.28 6.79
N ILE A 130 2.24 -8.19 7.33
CA ILE A 130 2.77 -9.11 8.34
C ILE A 130 3.24 -8.29 9.54
N PHE A 131 2.87 -8.71 10.75
CA PHE A 131 3.42 -8.22 12.01
C PHE A 131 4.54 -9.14 12.49
N GLU A 132 5.67 -8.55 12.86
CA GLU A 132 6.75 -9.25 13.56
C GLU A 132 6.51 -9.15 15.07
N ASN A 133 5.83 -10.17 15.60
CA ASN A 133 5.59 -10.35 17.03
C ASN A 133 5.88 -11.81 17.44
N PRO A 134 6.68 -12.07 18.49
CA PRO A 134 7.32 -11.12 19.41
C PRO A 134 8.51 -10.38 18.77
N PRO A 135 9.03 -9.31 19.42
CA PRO A 135 10.19 -8.56 18.95
C PRO A 135 11.36 -9.42 18.51
N ARG A 136 12.10 -8.97 17.50
CA ARG A 136 13.27 -9.67 16.95
C ARG A 136 14.36 -9.90 18.01
N TYR A 137 14.42 -9.06 19.04
CA TYR A 137 15.35 -9.16 20.16
C TYR A 137 14.66 -8.84 21.51
N PRO A 138 15.10 -9.43 22.64
CA PRO A 138 14.55 -9.13 23.95
C PRO A 138 14.69 -7.63 24.28
N GLY A 139 13.56 -6.93 24.45
CA GLY A 139 13.52 -5.49 24.72
C GLY A 139 13.57 -4.59 23.47
N GLY A 140 13.48 -5.15 22.26
CA GLY A 140 13.15 -4.38 21.06
C GLY A 140 11.63 -4.25 20.87
N GLY A 141 11.21 -3.34 20.01
CA GLY A 141 9.83 -3.12 19.61
C GLY A 141 9.33 -4.05 18.53
N THR A 142 8.15 -3.72 18.04
CA THR A 142 7.47 -4.51 17.03
C THR A 142 7.70 -3.89 15.65
N SER A 143 7.56 -4.65 14.58
CA SER A 143 7.63 -4.06 13.24
C SER A 143 6.56 -4.66 12.36
N SER A 144 6.13 -3.87 11.38
CA SER A 144 5.11 -4.28 10.43
C SER A 144 5.62 -4.10 9.01
N ARG A 145 5.23 -5.04 8.14
CA ARG A 145 5.54 -4.98 6.71
C ARG A 145 4.27 -4.84 5.91
N ILE A 146 4.16 -3.78 5.11
CA ILE A 146 3.07 -3.60 4.14
C ILE A 146 3.59 -3.98 2.75
N PHE A 147 2.96 -4.95 2.11
CA PHE A 147 3.37 -5.44 0.80
C PHE A 147 2.72 -4.66 -0.34
N TYR A 148 3.52 -4.32 -1.35
CA TYR A 148 3.05 -3.69 -2.57
C TYR A 148 3.69 -4.34 -3.80
N CYS A 149 3.07 -4.13 -4.94
CA CYS A 149 3.44 -4.69 -6.22
C CYS A 149 3.84 -3.53 -7.11
N TYR A 150 5.11 -3.48 -7.48
CA TYR A 150 5.68 -2.47 -8.36
C TYR A 150 5.62 -2.95 -9.81
N TYR A 151 4.95 -2.17 -10.66
CA TYR A 151 4.74 -2.48 -12.07
C TYR A 151 5.62 -1.61 -12.96
N HIS A 152 6.31 -2.24 -13.90
CA HIS A 152 7.16 -1.54 -14.87
C HIS A 152 7.16 -2.25 -16.23
N HIS A 153 7.57 -1.53 -17.28
CA HIS A 153 7.80 -2.12 -18.60
C HIS A 153 9.02 -3.04 -18.61
N LEU A 154 8.96 -4.10 -19.42
CA LEU A 154 10.11 -4.93 -19.76
C LEU A 154 11.22 -4.04 -20.38
N GLY A 155 12.35 -3.90 -19.68
CA GLY A 155 13.53 -3.15 -20.15
C GLY A 155 13.76 -1.76 -19.53
N SER A 156 12.91 -1.29 -18.61
CA SER A 156 13.13 0.00 -17.93
C SER A 156 14.31 -0.01 -16.94
N ILE A 157 14.75 -1.19 -16.49
CA ILE A 157 15.91 -1.37 -15.60
C ILE A 157 17.28 -1.26 -16.30
N VAL A 158 17.33 -1.09 -17.63
CA VAL A 158 18.61 -1.00 -18.37
C VAL A 158 19.05 0.44 -18.70
N SER A 159 18.26 1.46 -18.37
CA SER A 159 18.61 2.88 -18.67
C SER A 159 19.15 3.69 -17.48
N SER A 160 19.14 3.16 -16.25
CA SER A 160 19.55 3.94 -15.07
C SER A 160 21.01 3.71 -14.61
N ILE A 161 21.82 2.95 -15.35
CA ILE A 161 23.23 2.66 -15.00
C ILE A 161 24.23 3.29 -16.00
N ILE A 162 23.77 4.03 -17.01
CA ILE A 162 24.68 4.82 -17.87
C ILE A 162 24.22 6.27 -17.87
N GLY A 163 24.75 7.02 -16.90
CA GLY A 163 24.71 8.47 -16.80
C GLY A 163 25.93 8.94 -16.02
#